data_AF-A0A6N3J4L1-F1
#
_entry.id   AF-A0A6N3J4L1-F1
#
_cell.length_a   1.000
_cell.length_b   1.000
_cell.length_c   1.000
_cell.angle_alpha   90.00
_cell.angle_beta   90.00
_cell.angle_gamma   90.00
#
_symmetry.space_group_name_H-M   'P 1'
#
loop_
_entity.id
_entity.type
_entity.pdbx_description
1 polymer ?
#
loop_
_entity_poly.entity_id
_entity_poly.type
_entity_poly.pdbx_seq_one_letter_code
_entity_poly.pdbx_strand_id
1 'polypeptide(L)'
;MSTARPAIVWTIAGSDSGGGAGIQADLATIQDLGCHGCSVITTVTAQSSVAVTLVEPVSAAMLMAQLTTLLSDLPPKAIKIGLLADQSQVALLADWIASFKIHYPSVPVIVDPVMVASCGDALAVDNCQDIKSTAKSALDFNPFKGLIELITPNVLELGRLTHSDVSTKAQFAAAAQALSQSLDCSVLAKGGDVSFGCTDILDDTQTHDSTYAQTQANVHVSTLDSNGWDHGLAEDYLVCHQVRASSELHQNGCFWLASQRVNTRHNHGSGCTLSSAIAAVLAQGSVLQDAVVVAKAYVSQGLSAAIGLGQGPGPLARTGWPNDLSRYAKINLCDGNFISHHLNQHLDVRSDLVATVLSATDQANTTSTPAQYISSHGFKVLDADLGVYPVVSDLIMLESLLAAGVKTVQLRIKTDISELSSAAPAESDLGKCESGKSELVGSELEVQIQTAIALGKHFNAQLFINDHWQLAIKYHAFGIHLGQEDLAVTDLAAIQSAGLALGISSHSYFELLLAHQYSPSYIALGHIFPTTTKQMPSAPQGLAKLKHYVALLQDHYPLVAIGGIDLDNLAKVKATGVGNIAVVRAITEAQDPLAAFAELSQAWEQCSLSEELAVKHELVAKHE
;
A
#
# COMPACT_ATOMS: atom_id res chain seq x y z
N MET A 1 -20.63 -15.55 3.54
CA MET A 1 -20.16 -15.28 2.15
C MET A 1 -20.72 -13.94 1.70
N SER A 2 -19.89 -13.07 1.12
CA SER A 2 -20.34 -11.76 0.62
C SER A 2 -21.39 -11.96 -0.47
N THR A 3 -22.52 -11.24 -0.38
CA THR A 3 -23.58 -11.25 -1.40
C THR A 3 -23.28 -10.31 -2.58
N ALA A 4 -22.15 -9.62 -2.55
CA ALA A 4 -21.74 -8.72 -3.63
C ALA A 4 -21.19 -9.52 -4.82
N ARG A 5 -21.58 -9.13 -6.04
CA ARG A 5 -21.02 -9.72 -7.26
C ARG A 5 -19.52 -9.41 -7.33
N PRO A 6 -18.66 -10.38 -7.70
CA PRO A 6 -17.23 -10.15 -7.84
C PRO A 6 -16.94 -9.12 -8.93
N ALA A 7 -15.88 -8.33 -8.75
CA ALA A 7 -15.46 -7.37 -9.76
C ALA A 7 -14.94 -8.09 -11.01
N ILE A 8 -15.37 -7.66 -12.19
CA ILE A 8 -14.93 -8.24 -13.46
C ILE A 8 -13.57 -7.66 -13.84
N VAL A 9 -12.59 -8.51 -14.12
CA VAL A 9 -11.25 -8.10 -14.59
C VAL A 9 -10.99 -8.75 -15.93
N TRP A 10 -10.58 -7.97 -16.92
CA TRP A 10 -10.16 -8.52 -18.20
C TRP A 10 -8.65 -8.72 -18.22
N THR A 11 -8.21 -9.87 -18.71
CA THR A 11 -6.83 -10.06 -19.16
C THR A 11 -6.80 -10.18 -20.69
N ILE A 12 -5.91 -9.42 -21.32
CA ILE A 12 -5.64 -9.42 -22.75
C ILE A 12 -4.20 -9.91 -22.95
N ALA A 13 -3.99 -11.19 -23.25
CA ALA A 13 -2.66 -11.79 -23.29
C ALA A 13 -2.63 -13.09 -24.11
N GLY A 14 -1.43 -13.66 -24.27
CA GLY A 14 -1.23 -14.97 -24.86
C GLY A 14 -1.71 -16.11 -23.96
N SER A 15 -2.20 -17.18 -24.57
CA SER A 15 -2.57 -18.43 -23.90
C SER A 15 -1.35 -19.36 -23.77
N ASP A 16 -0.92 -19.63 -22.54
CA ASP A 16 0.14 -20.59 -22.20
C ASP A 16 -0.46 -21.99 -21.98
N SER A 17 -0.18 -22.92 -22.90
CA SER A 17 -0.64 -24.31 -22.79
C SER A 17 -0.12 -25.04 -21.54
N GLY A 18 1.00 -24.61 -20.96
CA GLY A 18 1.56 -25.15 -19.72
C GLY A 18 0.90 -24.60 -18.45
N GLY A 19 0.07 -23.56 -18.57
CA GLY A 19 -0.74 -23.02 -17.48
C GLY A 19 0.00 -22.19 -16.44
N GLY A 20 1.29 -21.88 -16.65
CA GLY A 20 2.09 -21.19 -15.64
C GLY A 20 2.32 -19.70 -15.86
N ALA A 21 2.03 -19.20 -17.05
CA ALA A 21 2.03 -17.77 -17.40
C ALA A 21 0.78 -17.40 -18.22
N GLY A 22 0.78 -16.22 -18.83
CA GLY A 22 -0.27 -15.77 -19.75
C GLY A 22 -1.67 -15.76 -19.13
N ILE A 23 -2.68 -15.97 -19.97
CA ILE A 23 -4.09 -15.99 -19.58
C ILE A 23 -4.37 -16.93 -18.38
N GLN A 24 -3.71 -18.09 -18.34
CA GLN A 24 -3.93 -19.09 -17.30
C GLN A 24 -3.48 -18.59 -15.92
N ALA A 25 -2.27 -18.03 -15.84
CA ALA A 25 -1.78 -17.43 -14.60
C ALA A 25 -2.60 -16.19 -14.21
N ASP A 26 -3.03 -15.39 -15.19
CA ASP A 26 -3.84 -14.20 -14.98
C ASP A 26 -5.21 -14.57 -14.37
N LEU A 27 -5.96 -15.48 -14.99
CA LEU A 27 -7.26 -15.93 -14.51
C LEU A 27 -7.18 -16.59 -13.13
N ALA A 28 -6.15 -17.42 -12.90
CA ALA A 28 -5.91 -18.02 -11.60
C ALA A 28 -5.68 -16.96 -10.52
N THR A 29 -4.87 -15.93 -10.80
CA THR A 29 -4.61 -14.82 -9.88
C THR A 29 -5.85 -14.00 -9.59
N ILE A 30 -6.60 -13.63 -10.64
CA ILE A 30 -7.83 -12.83 -10.51
C ILE A 30 -8.85 -13.56 -9.63
N GLN A 31 -9.02 -14.86 -9.84
CA GLN A 31 -9.94 -15.69 -9.06
C GLN A 31 -9.48 -15.84 -7.59
N ASP A 32 -8.18 -16.03 -7.37
CA ASP A 32 -7.59 -16.20 -6.04
C ASP A 32 -7.72 -14.93 -5.17
N LEU A 33 -7.78 -13.76 -5.82
CA LEU A 33 -8.00 -12.46 -5.18
C LEU A 33 -9.49 -12.04 -5.14
N GLY A 34 -10.42 -12.96 -5.43
CA GLY A 34 -11.86 -12.75 -5.24
C GLY A 34 -12.57 -12.00 -6.36
N CYS A 35 -11.93 -11.84 -7.52
CA CYS A 35 -12.51 -11.22 -8.71
C CYS A 35 -12.98 -12.28 -9.73
N HIS A 36 -13.76 -11.85 -10.73
CA HIS A 36 -14.13 -12.68 -11.87
C HIS A 36 -13.28 -12.33 -13.08
N GLY A 37 -12.47 -13.27 -13.57
CA GLY A 37 -11.60 -13.07 -14.72
C GLY A 37 -12.30 -13.37 -16.05
N CYS A 38 -12.16 -12.47 -17.02
CA CYS A 38 -12.48 -12.71 -18.43
C CYS A 38 -11.22 -12.56 -19.27
N SER A 39 -11.12 -13.31 -20.37
CA SER A 39 -9.92 -13.34 -21.21
C SER A 39 -10.17 -12.91 -22.64
N VAL A 40 -9.21 -12.19 -23.19
CA VAL A 40 -9.06 -11.89 -24.62
C VAL A 40 -7.71 -12.43 -25.06
N ILE A 41 -7.72 -13.44 -25.92
CA ILE A 41 -6.50 -14.12 -26.36
C ILE A 41 -5.85 -13.33 -27.49
N THR A 42 -4.56 -13.01 -27.36
CA THR A 42 -3.75 -12.31 -28.38
C THR A 42 -2.91 -13.27 -29.22
N THR A 43 -2.41 -14.33 -28.58
CA THR A 43 -1.62 -15.40 -29.18
C THR A 43 -1.95 -16.73 -28.53
N VAL A 44 -1.78 -17.83 -29.25
CA VAL A 44 -1.79 -19.18 -28.69
C VAL A 44 -0.37 -19.72 -28.74
N THR A 45 0.13 -20.22 -27.60
CA THR A 45 1.47 -20.82 -27.55
C THR A 45 1.37 -22.33 -27.27
N ALA A 46 2.10 -23.13 -28.07
CA ALA A 46 2.42 -24.50 -27.72
C ALA A 46 3.65 -24.47 -26.80
N GLN A 47 3.39 -24.29 -25.51
CA GLN A 47 4.39 -24.04 -24.47
C GLN A 47 4.28 -25.05 -23.32
N SER A 48 5.40 -25.33 -22.67
CA SER A 48 5.51 -26.08 -21.42
C SER A 48 6.44 -25.35 -20.44
N SER A 49 6.72 -25.93 -19.27
CA SER A 49 7.71 -25.40 -18.33
C SER A 49 9.13 -25.34 -18.89
N VAL A 50 9.43 -26.00 -20.02
CA VAL A 50 10.79 -26.14 -20.57
C VAL A 50 11.01 -25.35 -21.85
N ALA A 51 9.98 -25.20 -22.69
CA ALA A 51 10.15 -24.64 -24.03
C ALA A 51 8.85 -24.07 -24.60
N VAL A 52 9.01 -23.10 -25.50
CA VAL A 52 7.96 -22.63 -26.43
C VAL A 52 8.26 -23.18 -27.82
N THR A 53 7.36 -24.01 -28.35
CA THR A 53 7.57 -24.72 -29.63
C THR A 53 6.86 -24.07 -30.81
N LEU A 54 5.75 -23.39 -30.56
CA LEU A 54 4.98 -22.66 -31.57
C LEU A 54 4.29 -21.47 -30.92
N VAL A 55 4.22 -20.36 -31.66
CA VAL A 55 3.46 -19.17 -31.30
C VAL A 55 2.65 -18.76 -32.50
N GLU A 56 1.33 -18.68 -32.35
CA GLU A 56 0.42 -18.21 -33.41
C GLU A 56 -0.38 -17.00 -32.92
N PRO A 57 -0.27 -15.83 -33.58
CA PRO A 57 -1.13 -14.70 -33.27
C PRO A 57 -2.56 -14.97 -33.70
N VAL A 58 -3.53 -14.55 -32.87
CA VAL A 58 -4.92 -14.52 -33.35
C VAL A 58 -5.08 -13.40 -34.37
N SER A 59 -6.01 -13.58 -35.31
CA SER A 59 -6.31 -12.55 -36.29
C SER A 59 -6.90 -11.29 -35.63
N ALA A 60 -6.68 -10.13 -36.24
CA ALA A 60 -7.28 -8.87 -35.79
C ALA A 60 -8.82 -8.97 -35.66
N ALA A 61 -9.48 -9.68 -36.58
CA ALA A 61 -10.92 -9.92 -36.53
C ALA A 61 -11.34 -10.70 -35.27
N MET A 62 -10.58 -11.73 -34.90
CA MET A 62 -10.85 -12.51 -33.68
C MET A 62 -10.55 -11.69 -32.42
N LEU A 63 -9.46 -10.93 -32.40
CA LEU A 63 -9.12 -10.05 -31.28
C LEU A 63 -10.26 -9.03 -31.01
N MET A 64 -10.74 -8.37 -32.06
CA MET A 64 -11.85 -7.41 -31.93
C MET A 64 -13.19 -8.06 -31.59
N ALA A 65 -13.47 -9.25 -32.12
CA ALA A 65 -14.69 -9.99 -31.81
C ALA A 65 -14.76 -10.37 -30.32
N GLN A 66 -13.66 -10.81 -29.72
CA GLN A 66 -13.57 -11.09 -28.28
C GLN A 66 -13.84 -9.83 -27.45
N LEU A 67 -13.16 -8.72 -27.74
CA LEU A 67 -13.34 -7.44 -27.05
C LEU A 67 -14.79 -6.94 -27.12
N THR A 68 -15.39 -6.98 -28.31
CA THR A 68 -16.77 -6.51 -28.55
C THR A 68 -17.77 -7.38 -27.80
N THR A 69 -17.59 -8.70 -27.84
CA THR A 69 -18.48 -9.66 -27.16
C THR A 69 -18.43 -9.47 -25.65
N LEU A 70 -17.24 -9.41 -25.06
CA LEU A 70 -17.11 -9.18 -23.62
C LEU A 70 -17.69 -7.82 -23.21
N LEU A 71 -17.45 -6.76 -23.98
CA LEU A 71 -17.95 -5.42 -23.61
C LEU A 71 -19.47 -5.37 -23.50
N SER A 72 -20.17 -6.17 -24.31
CA SER A 72 -21.64 -6.20 -24.35
C SER A 72 -22.32 -6.87 -23.14
N ASP A 73 -21.62 -7.74 -22.41
CA ASP A 73 -22.20 -8.55 -21.33
C ASP A 73 -21.42 -8.40 -20.01
N LEU A 74 -20.09 -8.37 -20.09
CA LEU A 74 -19.17 -8.44 -18.96
C LEU A 74 -18.19 -7.26 -18.94
N PRO A 75 -18.66 -5.99 -18.85
CA PRO A 75 -17.77 -4.83 -18.88
C PRO A 75 -16.76 -4.84 -17.70
N PRO A 76 -15.49 -4.50 -17.94
CA PRO A 76 -14.44 -4.66 -16.95
C PRO A 76 -14.45 -3.54 -15.90
N LYS A 77 -13.98 -3.87 -14.70
CA LYS A 77 -13.58 -2.93 -13.64
C LYS A 77 -12.07 -2.65 -13.65
N ALA A 78 -11.27 -3.51 -14.28
CA ALA A 78 -9.87 -3.27 -14.63
C ALA A 78 -9.48 -4.12 -15.84
N ILE A 79 -8.48 -3.68 -16.59
CA ILE A 79 -7.92 -4.41 -17.74
C ILE A 79 -6.42 -4.61 -17.50
N LYS A 80 -5.94 -5.84 -17.65
CA LYS A 80 -4.51 -6.18 -17.73
C LYS A 80 -4.18 -6.56 -19.16
N ILE A 81 -3.08 -6.04 -19.70
CA ILE A 81 -2.53 -6.38 -21.00
C ILE A 81 -1.18 -7.04 -20.77
N GLY A 82 -0.99 -8.25 -21.31
CA GLY A 82 0.26 -8.98 -21.27
C GLY A 82 0.90 -9.08 -22.65
N LEU A 83 1.35 -10.28 -23.02
CA LEU A 83 1.98 -10.56 -24.31
C LEU A 83 1.13 -10.09 -25.50
N LEU A 84 1.72 -9.24 -26.33
CA LEU A 84 1.20 -8.85 -27.64
C LEU A 84 2.11 -9.42 -28.73
N ALA A 85 1.53 -9.87 -29.84
CA ALA A 85 2.28 -10.59 -30.86
C ALA A 85 3.25 -9.69 -31.65
N ASP A 86 2.76 -8.50 -32.03
CA ASP A 86 3.38 -7.61 -32.98
C ASP A 86 2.86 -6.16 -32.80
N GLN A 87 3.47 -5.22 -33.54
CA GLN A 87 3.12 -3.80 -33.47
C GLN A 87 1.70 -3.50 -33.98
N SER A 88 1.13 -4.34 -34.85
CA SER A 88 -0.23 -4.15 -35.35
C SER A 88 -1.26 -4.39 -34.25
N GLN A 89 -1.04 -5.39 -33.39
CA GLN A 89 -1.88 -5.61 -32.20
C GLN A 89 -1.75 -4.48 -31.18
N VAL A 90 -0.55 -3.93 -30.99
CA VAL A 90 -0.34 -2.75 -30.12
C VAL A 90 -1.17 -1.57 -30.60
N ALA A 91 -1.06 -1.22 -31.89
CA ALA A 91 -1.80 -0.11 -32.48
C ALA A 91 -3.33 -0.33 -32.39
N LEU A 92 -3.79 -1.54 -32.75
CA LEU A 92 -5.21 -1.89 -32.72
C LEU A 92 -5.80 -1.80 -31.30
N LEU A 93 -5.08 -2.29 -30.29
CA LEU A 93 -5.52 -2.20 -28.90
C LEU A 93 -5.49 -0.76 -28.39
N ALA A 94 -4.48 0.04 -28.75
CA ALA A 94 -4.43 1.44 -28.37
C ALA A 94 -5.65 2.22 -28.91
N ASP A 95 -6.00 2.03 -30.19
CA ASP A 95 -7.19 2.65 -30.79
C ASP A 95 -8.49 2.21 -30.11
N TRP A 96 -8.60 0.92 -29.78
CA TRP A 96 -9.75 0.39 -29.05
C TRP A 96 -9.83 0.96 -27.63
N ILE A 97 -8.71 1.04 -26.89
CA ILE A 97 -8.67 1.59 -25.53
C ILE A 97 -9.03 3.07 -25.53
N ALA A 98 -8.50 3.84 -26.49
CA ALA A 98 -8.85 5.26 -26.64
C ALA A 98 -10.38 5.43 -26.79
N SER A 99 -11.02 4.60 -27.62
CA SER A 99 -12.47 4.60 -27.80
C SER A 99 -13.21 4.13 -26.54
N PHE A 100 -12.72 3.08 -25.87
CA PHE A 100 -13.28 2.54 -24.63
C PHE A 100 -13.25 3.58 -23.49
N LYS A 101 -12.15 4.32 -23.35
CA LYS A 101 -11.95 5.34 -22.31
C LYS A 101 -12.90 6.54 -22.42
N ILE A 102 -13.46 6.82 -23.59
CA ILE A 102 -14.50 7.84 -23.76
C ILE A 102 -15.74 7.49 -22.90
N HIS A 103 -16.09 6.21 -22.82
CA HIS A 103 -17.24 5.73 -22.08
C HIS A 103 -16.88 5.24 -20.66
N TYR A 104 -15.66 4.77 -20.48
CA TYR A 104 -15.16 4.16 -19.24
C TYR A 104 -13.86 4.82 -18.77
N PRO A 105 -13.84 6.15 -18.53
CA PRO A 105 -12.59 6.88 -18.22
C PRO A 105 -11.92 6.39 -16.94
N SER A 106 -12.70 5.84 -16.00
CA SER A 106 -12.22 5.40 -14.70
C SER A 106 -11.71 3.95 -14.64
N VAL A 107 -11.85 3.15 -15.71
CA VAL A 107 -11.35 1.76 -15.68
C VAL A 107 -9.83 1.77 -15.88
N PRO A 108 -9.01 1.33 -14.90
CA PRO A 108 -7.57 1.30 -15.04
C PRO A 108 -7.14 0.24 -16.06
N VAL A 109 -6.07 0.55 -16.79
CA VAL A 109 -5.42 -0.36 -17.74
C VAL A 109 -3.96 -0.55 -17.32
N ILE A 110 -3.55 -1.79 -17.11
CA ILE A 110 -2.24 -2.19 -16.64
C ILE A 110 -1.54 -2.93 -17.77
N VAL A 111 -0.32 -2.52 -18.12
CA VAL A 111 0.49 -3.16 -19.18
C VAL A 111 1.69 -3.87 -18.55
N ASP A 112 1.80 -5.17 -18.81
CA ASP A 112 3.01 -5.96 -18.60
C ASP A 112 3.69 -6.11 -19.97
N PRO A 113 4.78 -5.36 -20.25
CA PRO A 113 5.37 -5.28 -21.57
C PRO A 113 6.23 -6.52 -21.86
N VAL A 114 5.60 -7.71 -21.88
CA VAL A 114 6.27 -9.01 -22.02
C VAL A 114 7.01 -9.07 -23.36
N MET A 115 8.35 -9.07 -23.30
CA MET A 115 9.21 -9.17 -24.49
C MET A 115 9.89 -10.53 -24.64
N VAL A 116 10.00 -11.32 -23.57
CA VAL A 116 10.69 -12.62 -23.53
C VAL A 116 9.88 -13.58 -22.66
N ALA A 117 9.82 -14.87 -23.03
CA ALA A 117 9.22 -15.90 -22.20
C ALA A 117 10.01 -16.08 -20.90
N SER A 118 9.32 -16.47 -19.84
CA SER A 118 9.98 -16.88 -18.59
C SER A 118 10.90 -18.11 -18.75
N CYS A 119 10.75 -18.91 -19.80
CA CYS A 119 11.69 -19.99 -20.17
C CYS A 119 12.90 -19.51 -21.00
N GLY A 120 13.00 -18.20 -21.28
CA GLY A 120 14.11 -17.58 -22.02
C GLY A 120 13.90 -17.46 -23.53
N ASP A 121 12.84 -18.05 -24.09
CA ASP A 121 12.55 -18.02 -25.53
C ASP A 121 11.91 -16.67 -25.97
N ALA A 122 12.25 -16.19 -27.17
CA ALA A 122 11.68 -14.95 -27.71
C ALA A 122 10.25 -15.17 -28.25
N LEU A 123 9.25 -14.47 -27.69
CA LEU A 123 7.81 -14.73 -27.93
C LEU A 123 7.15 -13.97 -29.09
N ALA A 124 7.70 -12.84 -29.56
CA ALA A 124 7.09 -12.06 -30.66
C ALA A 124 7.33 -12.72 -32.02
N VAL A 125 6.35 -12.73 -32.92
CA VAL A 125 6.42 -13.47 -34.20
C VAL A 125 6.79 -12.52 -35.35
N ASP A 126 7.83 -12.86 -36.10
CA ASP A 126 7.99 -12.46 -37.50
C ASP A 126 8.10 -13.76 -38.32
N ASN A 127 7.50 -13.79 -39.52
CA ASN A 127 7.41 -14.94 -40.42
C ASN A 127 8.77 -15.34 -41.04
N CYS A 128 9.78 -15.61 -40.22
CA CYS A 128 11.09 -16.10 -40.64
C CYS A 128 11.38 -17.41 -39.92
N GLN A 129 11.60 -18.48 -40.68
CA GLN A 129 11.81 -19.86 -40.22
C GLN A 129 13.13 -20.10 -39.44
N ASP A 130 13.79 -19.06 -38.94
CA ASP A 130 15.05 -19.14 -38.20
C ASP A 130 14.94 -18.45 -36.83
N ILE A 131 14.56 -19.23 -35.81
CA ILE A 131 14.32 -18.77 -34.42
C ILE A 131 15.59 -18.27 -33.70
N LYS A 132 16.79 -18.44 -34.29
CA LYS A 132 18.07 -18.26 -33.57
C LYS A 132 18.93 -17.04 -33.97
N SER A 133 18.57 -16.20 -34.95
CA SER A 133 19.54 -15.21 -35.47
C SER A 133 19.07 -13.80 -35.84
N THR A 134 17.90 -13.32 -35.40
CA THR A 134 17.52 -11.92 -35.63
C THR A 134 17.12 -11.23 -34.33
N ALA A 135 17.87 -10.19 -33.96
CA ALA A 135 17.48 -9.24 -32.92
C ALA A 135 16.15 -8.59 -33.34
N LYS A 136 15.03 -9.10 -32.81
CA LYS A 136 13.68 -8.55 -33.06
C LYS A 136 13.66 -7.10 -32.56
N SER A 137 13.14 -6.18 -33.36
CA SER A 137 12.85 -4.82 -32.89
C SER A 137 11.84 -4.90 -31.74
N ALA A 138 12.16 -4.27 -30.61
CA ALA A 138 11.25 -4.20 -29.47
C ALA A 138 9.92 -3.54 -29.90
N LEU A 139 8.81 -4.01 -29.33
CA LEU A 139 7.50 -3.38 -29.53
C LEU A 139 7.53 -1.94 -29.01
N ASP A 140 6.96 -1.02 -29.78
CA ASP A 140 6.78 0.37 -29.38
C ASP A 140 5.42 0.53 -28.69
N PHE A 141 5.45 0.84 -27.39
CA PHE A 141 4.27 1.05 -26.56
C PHE A 141 3.79 2.52 -26.53
N ASN A 142 4.43 3.45 -27.26
CA ASN A 142 3.98 4.83 -27.39
C ASN A 142 2.51 5.01 -27.83
N PRO A 143 1.89 4.12 -28.63
CA PRO A 143 0.46 4.20 -28.91
C PRO A 143 -0.44 4.20 -27.65
N PHE A 144 0.04 3.66 -26.52
CA PHE A 144 -0.68 3.68 -25.25
C PHE A 144 -0.49 4.96 -24.43
N LYS A 145 0.25 5.95 -24.93
CA LYS A 145 0.55 7.19 -24.20
C LYS A 145 -0.73 7.87 -23.69
N GLY A 146 -0.82 8.13 -22.38
CA GLY A 146 -1.97 8.74 -21.72
C GLY A 146 -3.23 7.86 -21.67
N LEU A 147 -3.16 6.61 -22.12
CA LEU A 147 -4.30 5.66 -22.13
C LEU A 147 -4.25 4.65 -20.99
N ILE A 148 -3.08 4.44 -20.39
CA ILE A 148 -2.83 3.39 -19.40
C ILE A 148 -2.53 3.98 -18.02
N GLU A 149 -2.89 3.23 -16.97
CA GLU A 149 -2.64 3.63 -15.57
C GLU A 149 -1.21 3.26 -15.14
N LEU A 150 -0.75 2.08 -15.55
CA LEU A 150 0.52 1.50 -15.11
C LEU A 150 1.17 0.68 -16.23
N ILE A 151 2.49 0.80 -16.38
CA ILE A 151 3.33 -0.19 -17.08
C ILE A 151 4.32 -0.82 -16.10
N THR A 152 4.59 -2.13 -16.25
CA THR A 152 5.33 -2.94 -15.26
C THR A 152 6.61 -3.60 -15.82
N PRO A 153 7.58 -2.88 -16.41
CA PRO A 153 8.75 -3.50 -17.03
C PRO A 153 9.71 -4.12 -16.01
N ASN A 154 10.34 -5.25 -16.33
CA ASN A 154 11.55 -5.71 -15.64
C ASN A 154 12.80 -4.93 -16.10
N VAL A 155 13.98 -5.23 -15.52
CA VAL A 155 15.24 -4.55 -15.87
C VAL A 155 15.55 -4.60 -17.37
N LEU A 156 15.40 -5.77 -18.01
CA LEU A 156 15.70 -5.94 -19.44
C LEU A 156 14.69 -5.19 -20.32
N GLU A 157 13.41 -5.27 -19.98
CA GLU A 157 12.32 -4.56 -20.65
C GLU A 157 12.48 -3.05 -20.50
N LEU A 158 12.83 -2.56 -19.31
CA LEU A 158 13.04 -1.15 -19.05
C LEU A 158 14.18 -0.59 -19.90
N GLY A 159 15.33 -1.26 -19.92
CA GLY A 159 16.48 -0.83 -20.75
C GLY A 159 16.13 -0.79 -22.24
N ARG A 160 15.31 -1.74 -22.73
CA ARG A 160 14.84 -1.76 -24.13
C ARG A 160 13.84 -0.64 -24.43
N LEU A 161 12.85 -0.43 -23.56
CA LEU A 161 11.81 0.60 -23.73
C LEU A 161 12.37 2.02 -23.67
N THR A 162 13.43 2.21 -22.89
CA THR A 162 14.06 3.53 -22.67
C THR A 162 15.33 3.74 -23.50
N HIS A 163 15.78 2.72 -24.23
CA HIS A 163 17.07 2.69 -24.92
C HIS A 163 18.24 3.17 -24.04
N SER A 164 18.20 2.85 -22.74
CA SER A 164 19.13 3.34 -21.74
C SER A 164 19.83 2.18 -21.03
N ASP A 165 21.06 2.43 -20.57
CA ASP A 165 21.72 1.53 -19.61
C ASP A 165 21.02 1.66 -18.25
N VAL A 166 20.68 0.52 -17.65
CA VAL A 166 19.97 0.41 -16.37
C VAL A 166 20.73 -0.49 -15.39
N SER A 167 22.06 -0.61 -15.58
CA SER A 167 22.93 -1.47 -14.78
C SER A 167 23.03 -1.04 -13.31
N THR A 168 23.02 0.27 -13.04
CA THR A 168 23.03 0.80 -11.67
C THR A 168 21.64 1.12 -11.15
N LYS A 169 21.46 1.07 -9.84
CA LYS A 169 20.19 1.42 -9.16
C LYS A 169 19.72 2.84 -9.47
N ALA A 170 20.67 3.78 -9.61
CA ALA A 170 20.38 5.17 -9.99
C ALA A 170 19.91 5.29 -11.46
N GLN A 171 20.59 4.62 -12.39
CA GLN A 171 20.18 4.58 -13.80
C GLN A 171 18.82 3.90 -13.98
N PHE A 172 18.57 2.81 -13.25
CA PHE A 172 17.29 2.11 -13.25
C PHE A 172 16.13 3.03 -12.82
N ALA A 173 16.30 3.77 -11.71
CA ALA A 173 15.31 4.74 -11.27
C ALA A 173 15.10 5.88 -12.29
N ALA A 174 16.18 6.43 -12.84
CA ALA A 174 16.11 7.49 -13.85
C ALA A 174 15.38 7.03 -15.13
N ALA A 175 15.65 5.81 -15.60
CA ALA A 175 14.97 5.23 -16.75
C ALA A 175 13.47 5.02 -16.49
N ALA A 176 13.09 4.55 -15.30
CA ALA A 176 11.69 4.41 -14.90
C ALA A 176 10.95 5.76 -14.89
N GLN A 177 11.58 6.82 -14.37
CA GLN A 177 11.02 8.17 -14.39
C GLN A 177 10.89 8.71 -15.82
N ALA A 178 11.90 8.51 -16.68
CA ALA A 178 11.85 8.92 -18.07
C ALA A 178 10.73 8.20 -18.85
N LEU A 179 10.53 6.90 -18.60
CA LEU A 179 9.44 6.12 -19.18
C LEU A 179 8.06 6.61 -18.72
N SER A 180 7.93 6.94 -17.44
CA SER A 180 6.68 7.51 -16.89
C SER A 180 6.31 8.81 -17.58
N GLN A 181 7.29 9.70 -17.80
CA GLN A 181 7.09 10.96 -18.52
C GLN A 181 6.79 10.75 -20.01
N SER A 182 7.46 9.80 -20.68
CA SER A 182 7.27 9.59 -22.11
C SER A 182 5.87 9.02 -22.43
N LEU A 183 5.42 8.05 -21.63
CA LEU A 183 4.13 7.38 -21.78
C LEU A 183 2.97 8.06 -21.02
N ASP A 184 3.25 9.08 -20.22
CA ASP A 184 2.22 9.80 -19.44
C ASP A 184 1.40 8.85 -18.55
N CYS A 185 2.11 7.99 -17.80
CA CYS A 185 1.51 6.97 -16.94
C CYS A 185 2.44 6.60 -15.76
N SER A 186 1.92 5.84 -14.79
CA SER A 186 2.74 5.32 -13.70
C SER A 186 3.62 4.16 -14.18
N VAL A 187 4.78 3.96 -13.55
CA VAL A 187 5.72 2.88 -13.87
C VAL A 187 6.07 2.10 -12.61
N LEU A 188 5.93 0.78 -12.64
CA LEU A 188 6.52 -0.12 -11.65
C LEU A 188 7.66 -0.89 -12.32
N ALA A 189 8.87 -0.39 -12.15
CA ALA A 189 10.05 -1.05 -12.67
C ALA A 189 10.49 -2.16 -11.70
N LYS A 190 10.57 -3.39 -12.20
CA LYS A 190 10.84 -4.60 -11.40
C LYS A 190 12.34 -4.90 -11.39
N GLY A 191 12.98 -4.80 -10.23
CA GLY A 191 14.41 -5.11 -10.03
C GLY A 191 14.65 -6.50 -9.42
N GLY A 192 13.59 -7.28 -9.19
CA GLY A 192 13.71 -8.66 -8.69
C GLY A 192 14.67 -9.54 -9.51
N ASP A 193 14.87 -9.29 -10.80
CA ASP A 193 15.70 -10.11 -11.69
C ASP A 193 17.14 -9.60 -11.88
N VAL A 194 17.64 -8.72 -10.99
CA VAL A 194 19.01 -8.17 -11.06
C VAL A 194 20.05 -9.24 -10.64
N SER A 195 20.18 -10.29 -11.44
CA SER A 195 21.37 -11.14 -11.47
C SER A 195 22.17 -10.77 -12.70
N PHE A 196 22.90 -9.65 -12.64
CA PHE A 196 23.97 -9.38 -13.61
C PHE A 196 25.09 -10.41 -13.39
N GLY A 197 24.94 -11.60 -13.98
CA GLY A 197 26.04 -12.55 -14.16
C GLY A 197 26.03 -13.86 -13.36
N CYS A 198 24.98 -14.22 -12.62
CA CYS A 198 24.91 -15.54 -11.96
C CYS A 198 24.00 -16.48 -12.75
N THR A 199 24.63 -17.30 -13.62
CA THR A 199 23.99 -18.43 -14.30
C THR A 199 24.18 -19.68 -13.45
N ASP A 200 23.62 -19.71 -12.25
CA ASP A 200 23.78 -20.88 -11.39
C ASP A 200 22.54 -21.77 -11.40
N ILE A 201 22.73 -22.90 -12.08
CA ILE A 201 21.94 -24.12 -12.07
C ILE A 201 21.73 -24.51 -10.60
N LEU A 202 20.53 -24.28 -10.08
CA LEU A 202 20.06 -24.94 -8.85
C LEU A 202 19.58 -26.34 -9.23
N ASP A 203 20.47 -27.32 -9.06
CA ASP A 203 20.20 -28.74 -9.21
C ASP A 203 19.28 -29.21 -8.07
N ASP A 204 18.06 -29.66 -8.40
CA ASP A 204 17.03 -30.15 -7.45
C ASP A 204 17.32 -31.55 -6.90
N THR A 205 18.57 -32.02 -6.96
CA THR A 205 18.92 -33.39 -6.54
C THR A 205 19.22 -33.53 -5.05
N GLN A 206 19.12 -32.46 -4.25
CA GLN A 206 19.19 -32.61 -2.79
C GLN A 206 17.81 -32.92 -2.21
N THR A 207 17.56 -34.23 -2.13
CA THR A 207 16.62 -34.87 -1.22
C THR A 207 16.62 -34.19 0.15
N HIS A 208 15.42 -34.00 0.69
CA HIS A 208 15.14 -33.61 2.08
C HIS A 208 16.17 -34.14 3.08
N ASP A 209 17.14 -33.32 3.46
CA ASP A 209 17.91 -33.53 4.68
C ASP A 209 17.78 -32.27 5.55
N SER A 210 16.97 -32.40 6.60
CA SER A 210 16.45 -31.34 7.46
C SER A 210 17.49 -30.80 8.45
N THR A 211 18.76 -30.69 8.07
CA THR A 211 19.86 -30.33 8.98
C THR A 211 20.78 -29.21 8.47
N TYR A 212 20.56 -28.67 7.26
CA TYR A 212 21.34 -27.52 6.76
C TYR A 212 20.77 -26.12 7.12
N ALA A 213 19.60 -26.06 7.77
CA ALA A 213 18.86 -24.81 8.01
C ALA A 213 19.17 -24.10 9.34
N GLN A 214 20.20 -24.50 10.11
CA GLN A 214 20.47 -23.91 11.42
C GLN A 214 21.96 -23.68 11.69
N THR A 215 22.65 -22.86 10.89
CA THR A 215 23.95 -22.26 11.31
C THR A 215 24.43 -21.14 10.37
N GLN A 216 23.60 -20.11 10.10
CA GLN A 216 24.10 -18.81 9.61
C GLN A 216 23.25 -17.63 10.11
N ALA A 217 22.83 -17.67 11.37
CA ALA A 217 22.48 -16.44 12.07
C ALA A 217 23.79 -15.78 12.53
N ASN A 218 24.00 -14.51 12.14
CA ASN A 218 25.02 -13.57 12.65
C ASN A 218 26.33 -13.40 11.87
N VAL A 219 26.29 -13.26 10.55
CA VAL A 219 27.22 -12.38 9.82
C VAL A 219 26.45 -11.64 8.73
N HIS A 220 26.07 -10.38 8.96
CA HIS A 220 25.62 -9.49 7.88
C HIS A 220 26.84 -9.11 7.03
N VAL A 221 27.21 -9.97 6.08
CA VAL A 221 28.07 -9.55 4.97
C VAL A 221 27.20 -8.64 4.11
N SER A 222 27.64 -7.39 3.91
CA SER A 222 26.97 -6.46 3.00
C SER A 222 26.82 -7.12 1.63
N THR A 223 25.58 -7.41 1.25
CA THR A 223 25.17 -7.93 -0.06
C THR A 223 25.01 -6.81 -1.11
N LEU A 224 25.37 -5.57 -0.75
CA LEU A 224 25.43 -4.44 -1.68
C LEU A 224 26.59 -4.58 -2.67
N ASP A 225 26.27 -4.53 -3.95
CA ASP A 225 27.25 -4.48 -5.03
C ASP A 225 27.73 -3.05 -5.34
N SER A 226 28.70 -2.93 -6.24
CA SER A 226 29.21 -1.63 -6.71
C SER A 226 28.20 -0.78 -7.48
N ASN A 227 27.07 -1.38 -7.87
CA ASN A 227 25.99 -0.76 -8.63
C ASN A 227 24.83 -0.31 -7.73
N GLY A 228 24.95 -0.51 -6.41
CA GLY A 228 24.00 -0.09 -5.38
C GLY A 228 22.86 -1.09 -5.13
N TRP A 229 22.91 -2.29 -5.70
CA TRP A 229 21.91 -3.33 -5.51
C TRP A 229 22.24 -4.20 -4.31
N ASP A 230 21.24 -4.47 -3.47
CA ASP A 230 21.34 -5.46 -2.42
C ASP A 230 20.84 -6.83 -2.95
N HIS A 231 21.76 -7.78 -3.12
CA HIS A 231 21.41 -9.12 -3.61
C HIS A 231 20.53 -9.94 -2.66
N GLY A 232 20.45 -9.59 -1.38
CA GLY A 232 19.52 -10.18 -0.42
C GLY A 232 18.08 -9.69 -0.59
N LEU A 233 17.87 -8.62 -1.36
CA LEU A 233 16.58 -7.98 -1.54
C LEU A 233 16.07 -8.14 -2.97
N ALA A 234 14.74 -8.13 -3.09
CA ALA A 234 14.00 -7.92 -4.33
C ALA A 234 13.42 -6.50 -4.29
N GLU A 235 14.10 -5.58 -4.96
CA GLU A 235 13.78 -4.16 -4.93
C GLU A 235 13.09 -3.74 -6.22
N ASP A 236 11.91 -3.13 -6.10
CA ASP A 236 11.17 -2.55 -7.22
C ASP A 236 11.06 -1.03 -7.04
N TYR A 237 10.89 -0.31 -8.14
CA TYR A 237 10.80 1.14 -8.16
C TYR A 237 9.46 1.58 -8.74
N LEU A 238 8.62 2.21 -7.90
CA LEU A 238 7.32 2.74 -8.28
C LEU A 238 7.43 4.24 -8.53
N VAL A 239 7.13 4.66 -9.75
CA VAL A 239 6.90 6.05 -10.14
C VAL A 239 5.40 6.25 -10.27
N CYS A 240 4.81 7.06 -9.40
CA CYS A 240 3.41 7.43 -9.50
C CYS A 240 3.24 8.57 -10.51
N HIS A 241 2.16 8.56 -11.27
CA HIS A 241 1.77 9.64 -12.18
C HIS A 241 0.26 9.80 -12.16
N GLN A 242 -0.23 10.96 -11.73
CA GLN A 242 -1.67 11.29 -11.69
C GLN A 242 -2.58 10.20 -11.10
N VAL A 243 -2.14 9.55 -10.00
CA VAL A 243 -2.87 8.45 -9.35
C VAL A 243 -4.20 8.93 -8.76
N ARG A 244 -5.29 8.40 -9.30
CA ARG A 244 -6.65 8.75 -8.87
C ARG A 244 -6.90 8.37 -7.41
N ALA A 245 -7.58 9.24 -6.68
CA ALA A 245 -7.94 9.07 -5.27
C ALA A 245 -6.75 8.91 -4.30
N SER A 246 -5.54 9.25 -4.75
CA SER A 246 -4.35 9.41 -3.91
C SER A 246 -4.36 10.78 -3.23
N SER A 247 -3.69 10.89 -2.07
CA SER A 247 -3.41 12.21 -1.47
C SER A 247 -2.41 12.99 -2.31
N GLU A 248 -2.43 14.32 -2.19
CA GLU A 248 -1.49 15.23 -2.86
C GLU A 248 -0.04 14.91 -2.50
N LEU A 249 0.21 14.48 -1.26
CA LEU A 249 1.50 14.00 -0.80
C LEU A 249 2.05 12.89 -1.68
N HIS A 250 1.27 11.82 -1.88
CA HIS A 250 1.71 10.66 -2.63
C HIS A 250 1.57 10.83 -4.15
N GLN A 251 0.99 11.95 -4.57
CA GLN A 251 0.81 12.30 -5.97
C GLN A 251 2.17 12.53 -6.63
N ASN A 252 2.43 11.87 -7.75
CA ASN A 252 3.69 11.97 -8.49
C ASN A 252 4.95 11.57 -7.69
N GLY A 253 4.77 10.87 -6.56
CA GLY A 253 5.86 10.38 -5.73
C GLY A 253 6.61 9.20 -6.37
N CYS A 254 7.85 8.99 -5.92
CA CYS A 254 8.66 7.83 -6.29
C CYS A 254 9.03 7.03 -5.04
N PHE A 255 8.94 5.71 -5.11
CA PHE A 255 9.06 4.83 -3.96
C PHE A 255 9.87 3.58 -4.31
N TRP A 256 10.86 3.25 -3.47
CA TRP A 256 11.50 1.94 -3.49
C TRP A 256 10.70 0.97 -2.64
N LEU A 257 10.43 -0.21 -3.19
CA LEU A 257 9.71 -1.30 -2.53
C LEU A 257 10.68 -2.48 -2.35
N ALA A 258 11.19 -2.65 -1.14
CA ALA A 258 12.18 -3.67 -0.82
C ALA A 258 11.54 -4.82 -0.03
N SER A 259 11.62 -6.04 -0.55
CA SER A 259 11.25 -7.27 0.16
C SER A 259 12.43 -8.23 0.19
N GLN A 260 12.44 -9.18 1.14
CA GLN A 260 13.42 -10.27 1.13
C GLN A 260 13.35 -11.04 -0.19
N ARG A 261 14.50 -11.36 -0.77
CA ARG A 261 14.57 -12.18 -1.99
C ARG A 261 14.23 -13.62 -1.65
N VAL A 262 13.22 -14.17 -2.34
CA VAL A 262 12.89 -15.60 -2.23
C VAL A 262 13.77 -16.37 -3.22
N ASN A 263 14.66 -17.22 -2.70
CA ASN A 263 15.50 -18.06 -3.54
C ASN A 263 14.73 -19.31 -3.99
N THR A 264 14.16 -19.25 -5.19
CA THR A 264 13.44 -20.37 -5.80
C THR A 264 13.61 -20.32 -7.31
N ARG A 265 13.72 -21.50 -7.93
CA ARG A 265 13.67 -21.67 -9.39
C ARG A 265 12.23 -21.76 -9.92
N HIS A 266 11.23 -21.83 -9.04
CA HIS A 266 9.82 -21.91 -9.38
C HIS A 266 9.18 -20.52 -9.39
N ASN A 267 9.59 -19.70 -10.36
CA ASN A 267 9.18 -18.31 -10.52
C ASN A 267 8.41 -18.08 -11.82
N HIS A 268 7.98 -19.15 -12.52
CA HIS A 268 7.32 -19.05 -13.81
C HIS A 268 6.02 -18.24 -13.68
N GLY A 269 5.89 -17.23 -14.54
CA GLY A 269 4.73 -16.32 -14.55
C GLY A 269 4.65 -15.35 -13.36
N SER A 270 5.72 -15.13 -12.59
CA SER A 270 5.75 -14.15 -11.50
C SER A 270 5.38 -12.72 -11.96
N GLY A 271 5.91 -12.29 -13.12
CA GLY A 271 5.58 -10.99 -13.73
C GLY A 271 4.11 -10.87 -14.17
N CYS A 272 3.59 -11.88 -14.86
CA CYS A 272 2.17 -11.92 -15.27
C CYS A 272 1.26 -11.93 -14.04
N THR A 273 1.66 -12.66 -13.00
CA THR A 273 0.92 -12.70 -11.75
C THR A 273 0.92 -11.35 -11.03
N LEU A 274 2.06 -10.65 -10.99
CA LEU A 274 2.16 -9.33 -10.36
C LEU A 274 1.19 -8.34 -11.01
N SER A 275 1.23 -8.20 -12.33
CA SER A 275 0.37 -7.26 -13.07
C SER A 275 -1.11 -7.63 -12.98
N SER A 276 -1.45 -8.93 -12.98
CA SER A 276 -2.81 -9.42 -12.78
C SER A 276 -3.33 -9.18 -11.35
N ALA A 277 -2.48 -9.35 -10.33
CA ALA A 277 -2.83 -9.04 -8.96
C ALA A 277 -3.09 -7.53 -8.76
N ILE A 278 -2.26 -6.67 -9.37
CA ILE A 278 -2.50 -5.21 -9.38
C ILE A 278 -3.87 -4.89 -9.99
N ALA A 279 -4.18 -5.47 -11.17
CA ALA A 279 -5.47 -5.26 -11.82
C ALA A 279 -6.65 -5.73 -10.95
N ALA A 280 -6.52 -6.88 -10.29
CA ALA A 280 -7.55 -7.43 -9.41
C ALA A 280 -7.80 -6.57 -8.17
N VAL A 281 -6.74 -6.02 -7.55
CA VAL A 281 -6.85 -5.14 -6.38
C VAL A 281 -7.41 -3.77 -6.76
N LEU A 282 -6.99 -3.20 -7.90
CA LEU A 282 -7.57 -1.97 -8.44
C LEU A 282 -9.06 -2.12 -8.76
N ALA A 283 -9.48 -3.26 -9.33
CA ALA A 283 -10.88 -3.54 -9.63
C ALA A 283 -11.79 -3.56 -8.38
N GLN A 284 -11.22 -3.78 -7.20
CA GLN A 284 -11.89 -3.74 -5.90
C GLN A 284 -11.90 -2.33 -5.26
N GLY A 285 -11.43 -1.31 -5.97
CA GLY A 285 -11.48 0.09 -5.53
C GLY A 285 -10.33 0.50 -4.62
N SER A 286 -9.18 -0.18 -4.70
CA SER A 286 -7.93 0.28 -4.09
C SER A 286 -7.22 1.29 -4.99
N VAL A 287 -6.42 2.17 -4.39
CA VAL A 287 -5.52 3.07 -5.13
C VAL A 287 -4.32 2.30 -5.68
N LEU A 288 -3.58 2.89 -6.62
CA LEU A 288 -2.47 2.22 -7.29
C LEU A 288 -1.39 1.76 -6.31
N GLN A 289 -1.00 2.61 -5.35
CA GLN A 289 0.04 2.27 -4.39
C GLN A 289 -0.32 1.02 -3.57
N ASP A 290 -1.58 0.95 -3.11
CA ASP A 290 -2.13 -0.21 -2.41
C ASP A 290 -2.09 -1.46 -3.27
N ALA A 291 -2.56 -1.35 -4.51
CA ALA A 291 -2.57 -2.47 -5.45
C ALA A 291 -1.16 -3.02 -5.68
N VAL A 292 -0.16 -2.14 -5.80
CA VAL A 292 1.24 -2.54 -5.97
C VAL A 292 1.79 -3.25 -4.73
N VAL A 293 1.62 -2.69 -3.52
CA VAL A 293 2.18 -3.31 -2.31
C VAL A 293 1.50 -4.64 -1.96
N VAL A 294 0.18 -4.75 -2.15
CA VAL A 294 -0.57 -6.00 -1.98
C VAL A 294 -0.14 -7.03 -3.03
N ALA A 295 -0.02 -6.64 -4.30
CA ALA A 295 0.40 -7.56 -5.36
C ALA A 295 1.83 -8.07 -5.17
N LYS A 296 2.75 -7.21 -4.71
CA LYS A 296 4.12 -7.63 -4.37
C LYS A 296 4.14 -8.62 -3.21
N ALA A 297 3.35 -8.39 -2.17
CA ALA A 297 3.21 -9.33 -1.05
C ALA A 297 2.63 -10.68 -1.50
N TYR A 298 1.60 -10.65 -2.35
CA TYR A 298 1.00 -11.84 -2.97
C TYR A 298 2.03 -12.65 -3.77
N VAL A 299 2.85 -11.98 -4.59
CA VAL A 299 3.91 -12.66 -5.35
C VAL A 299 4.99 -13.23 -4.42
N SER A 300 5.41 -12.49 -3.39
CA SER A 300 6.40 -12.95 -2.41
C SER A 300 5.93 -14.23 -1.67
N GLN A 301 4.67 -14.25 -1.25
CA GLN A 301 4.03 -15.42 -0.65
C GLN A 301 3.95 -16.59 -1.64
N GLY A 302 3.52 -16.31 -2.87
CA GLY A 302 3.42 -17.31 -3.93
C GLY A 302 4.77 -17.93 -4.31
N LEU A 303 5.86 -17.15 -4.34
CA LEU A 303 7.22 -17.64 -4.61
C LEU A 303 7.68 -18.57 -3.47
N SER A 304 7.36 -18.20 -2.23
CA SER A 304 7.75 -18.97 -1.05
C SER A 304 7.03 -20.32 -0.94
N ALA A 305 5.86 -20.44 -1.57
CA ALA A 305 5.04 -21.65 -1.60
C ALA A 305 5.09 -22.40 -2.95
N ALA A 306 5.87 -21.90 -3.93
CA ALA A 306 5.92 -22.47 -5.27
C ALA A 306 6.59 -23.85 -5.27
N ILE A 307 6.04 -24.77 -6.08
CA ILE A 307 6.53 -26.15 -6.22
C ILE A 307 6.77 -26.50 -7.69
N GLY A 308 7.69 -27.44 -7.94
CA GLY A 308 7.94 -27.99 -9.26
C GLY A 308 6.82 -28.92 -9.72
N LEU A 309 6.15 -28.59 -10.82
CA LEU A 309 5.12 -29.41 -11.46
C LEU A 309 5.59 -30.04 -12.79
N GLY A 310 6.77 -29.65 -13.27
CA GLY A 310 7.38 -30.11 -14.52
C GLY A 310 8.91 -30.10 -14.44
N GLN A 311 9.58 -30.28 -15.57
CA GLN A 311 11.06 -30.37 -15.65
C GLN A 311 11.75 -29.00 -15.64
N GLY A 312 11.01 -27.91 -15.84
CA GLY A 312 11.53 -26.54 -15.79
C GLY A 312 10.96 -25.76 -14.61
N PRO A 313 11.10 -24.42 -14.62
CA PRO A 313 10.51 -23.55 -13.62
C PRO A 313 9.02 -23.83 -13.40
N GLY A 314 8.65 -24.03 -12.14
CA GLY A 314 7.27 -24.28 -11.73
C GLY A 314 6.48 -22.97 -11.68
N PRO A 315 5.15 -23.02 -11.82
CA PRO A 315 4.30 -21.84 -11.72
C PRO A 315 4.31 -21.28 -10.30
N LEU A 316 4.11 -19.96 -10.19
CA LEU A 316 3.86 -19.33 -8.90
C LEU A 316 2.62 -19.97 -8.21
N ALA A 317 2.73 -20.24 -6.90
CA ALA A 317 1.61 -20.74 -6.11
C ALA A 317 0.49 -19.70 -5.98
N ARG A 318 -0.74 -20.19 -5.77
CA ARG A 318 -1.95 -19.39 -5.48
C ARG A 318 -2.26 -19.55 -4.00
N THR A 319 -2.17 -18.46 -3.26
CA THR A 319 -2.15 -18.47 -1.78
C THR A 319 -3.23 -17.60 -1.15
N GLY A 320 -4.13 -17.06 -1.98
CA GLY A 320 -5.14 -16.10 -1.58
C GLY A 320 -4.57 -14.74 -1.19
N TRP A 321 -5.42 -13.89 -0.62
CA TRP A 321 -5.03 -12.56 -0.15
C TRP A 321 -3.89 -12.64 0.89
N PRO A 322 -2.83 -11.83 0.76
CA PRO A 322 -1.69 -11.87 1.68
C PRO A 322 -2.07 -11.30 3.06
N ASN A 323 -1.93 -12.13 4.10
CA ASN A 323 -2.20 -11.75 5.50
C ASN A 323 -0.95 -11.86 6.39
N ASP A 324 0.21 -12.15 5.81
CA ASP A 324 1.50 -12.22 6.52
C ASP A 324 2.28 -10.92 6.27
N LEU A 325 2.38 -10.09 7.31
CA LEU A 325 3.05 -8.78 7.25
C LEU A 325 4.51 -8.88 6.80
N SER A 326 5.19 -10.00 7.08
CA SER A 326 6.57 -10.22 6.65
C SER A 326 6.75 -10.34 5.12
N ARG A 327 5.64 -10.54 4.38
CA ARG A 327 5.64 -10.60 2.92
C ARG A 327 5.52 -9.23 2.26
N TYR A 328 5.04 -8.24 2.99
CA TYR A 328 4.93 -6.88 2.48
C TYR A 328 6.30 -6.21 2.40
N ALA A 329 6.45 -5.38 1.38
CA ALA A 329 7.69 -4.67 1.14
C ALA A 329 7.85 -3.50 2.14
N LYS A 330 9.09 -3.27 2.56
CA LYS A 330 9.49 -2.00 3.15
C LYS A 330 9.44 -0.92 2.06
N ILE A 331 8.80 0.19 2.37
CA ILE A 331 8.66 1.36 1.51
C ILE A 331 9.73 2.38 1.92
N ASN A 332 10.66 2.65 1.01
CA ASN A 332 11.63 3.73 1.17
C ASN A 332 11.25 4.89 0.24
N LEU A 333 11.05 6.07 0.82
CA LEU A 333 10.81 7.30 0.10
C LEU A 333 12.06 7.70 -0.68
N CYS A 334 11.92 8.21 -1.91
CA CYS A 334 13.05 8.79 -2.63
C CYS A 334 13.41 10.15 -2.03
N ASP A 335 14.65 10.33 -1.59
CA ASP A 335 15.17 11.62 -1.14
C ASP A 335 15.03 12.66 -2.27
N GLY A 336 14.31 13.76 -2.02
CA GLY A 336 14.40 14.98 -2.85
C GLY A 336 13.10 15.57 -3.43
N ASN A 337 11.99 14.83 -3.52
CA ASN A 337 10.76 15.35 -4.18
C ASN A 337 9.56 15.59 -3.27
N PHE A 338 9.49 14.98 -2.08
CA PHE A 338 8.38 15.21 -1.15
C PHE A 338 8.49 16.56 -0.44
N ILE A 339 9.70 16.91 -0.03
CA ILE A 339 10.01 18.09 0.77
C ILE A 339 10.04 19.36 -0.10
N SER A 340 10.57 19.28 -1.32
CA SER A 340 10.76 20.46 -2.18
C SER A 340 9.47 21.05 -2.75
N HIS A 341 8.42 20.25 -3.00
CA HIS A 341 7.18 20.82 -3.58
C HIS A 341 6.26 21.44 -2.52
N HIS A 342 6.24 20.88 -1.30
CA HIS A 342 5.43 21.39 -0.20
C HIS A 342 6.12 22.52 0.60
N LEU A 343 7.44 22.48 0.79
CA LEU A 343 8.16 23.58 1.47
C LEU A 343 8.27 24.85 0.61
N ASN A 344 8.36 24.70 -0.72
CA ASN A 344 8.46 25.87 -1.61
C ASN A 344 7.15 26.69 -1.70
N GLN A 345 6.04 26.19 -1.16
CA GLN A 345 4.79 26.97 -1.08
C GLN A 345 4.60 27.68 0.27
N HIS A 346 5.38 27.36 1.32
CA HIS A 346 5.10 27.90 2.66
C HIS A 346 6.29 28.33 3.53
N LEU A 347 7.55 28.21 3.11
CA LEU A 347 8.66 28.73 3.91
C LEU A 347 9.69 29.47 3.06
N ASP A 348 9.60 30.80 3.14
CA ASP A 348 10.78 31.65 3.05
C ASP A 348 11.61 31.41 4.34
N VAL A 349 12.94 31.37 4.21
CA VAL A 349 13.97 31.29 5.28
C VAL A 349 14.59 29.89 5.60
N ARG A 350 15.86 29.78 5.13
CA ARG A 350 17.05 29.04 5.63
C ARG A 350 17.19 27.54 5.36
N SER A 351 17.81 27.26 4.20
CA SER A 351 18.75 26.17 3.99
C SER A 351 19.89 26.23 5.02
N ASP A 352 20.18 25.14 5.73
CA ASP A 352 21.54 24.77 6.23
C ASP A 352 21.55 23.56 7.21
N LEU A 353 20.42 22.88 7.46
CA LEU A 353 20.37 21.80 8.46
C LEU A 353 19.96 20.42 7.90
N VAL A 354 20.73 19.86 6.97
CA VAL A 354 20.50 18.46 6.47
C VAL A 354 21.76 17.59 6.49
N ALA A 355 22.93 18.10 6.91
CA ALA A 355 24.21 17.42 6.67
C ALA A 355 24.81 16.60 7.84
N THR A 356 24.15 16.41 8.99
CA THR A 356 24.89 15.93 10.20
C THR A 356 24.24 14.81 11.03
N VAL A 357 23.37 13.95 10.49
CA VAL A 357 22.74 12.87 11.31
C VAL A 357 23.03 11.44 10.81
N LEU A 358 24.09 11.24 10.02
CA LEU A 358 24.53 9.89 9.60
C LEU A 358 25.91 9.55 10.18
N SER A 359 26.00 9.29 11.48
CA SER A 359 27.03 8.42 12.06
C SER A 359 26.84 8.22 13.58
N ALA A 360 26.13 7.16 13.98
CA ALA A 360 26.35 6.48 15.26
C ALA A 360 25.61 5.13 15.25
N THR A 361 26.38 4.05 15.10
CA THR A 361 25.97 2.66 15.36
C THR A 361 26.00 2.39 16.86
N ASP A 362 25.06 1.59 17.38
CA ASP A 362 25.19 1.02 18.73
C ASP A 362 24.91 -0.49 18.79
N GLN A 363 25.63 -1.14 19.70
CA GLN A 363 25.73 -2.59 19.88
C GLN A 363 24.64 -3.17 20.79
N ALA A 364 24.26 -4.42 20.53
CA ALA A 364 23.23 -5.18 21.23
C ALA A 364 23.73 -5.90 22.50
N ASN A 365 22.80 -6.20 23.42
CA ASN A 365 22.93 -7.37 24.30
C ASN A 365 21.56 -7.93 24.75
N THR A 366 21.50 -9.26 24.94
CA THR A 366 20.29 -10.10 25.06
C THR A 366 20.10 -10.71 26.46
N THR A 367 18.86 -11.06 26.83
CA THR A 367 18.45 -12.28 27.57
C THR A 367 16.90 -12.32 27.76
N SER A 368 16.35 -13.50 28.09
CA SER A 368 15.10 -14.09 27.56
C SER A 368 13.84 -14.21 28.48
N THR A 369 12.65 -14.35 27.85
CA THR A 369 11.28 -14.85 28.25
C THR A 369 10.32 -13.95 29.07
N PRO A 370 8.96 -14.09 28.97
CA PRO A 370 8.07 -14.62 27.91
C PRO A 370 7.00 -13.59 27.40
N ALA A 371 6.56 -13.75 26.14
CA ALA A 371 5.37 -13.12 25.50
C ALA A 371 5.03 -11.67 25.91
N GLN A 372 6.00 -10.76 25.84
CA GLN A 372 5.80 -9.32 25.93
C GLN A 372 6.16 -8.71 24.57
N TYR A 373 5.29 -7.83 24.08
CA TYR A 373 5.54 -7.00 22.90
C TYR A 373 6.97 -6.48 22.91
N ILE A 374 7.80 -6.95 21.97
CA ILE A 374 9.24 -6.67 21.96
C ILE A 374 9.45 -5.19 21.60
N SER A 375 9.87 -4.38 22.58
CA SER A 375 10.45 -3.06 22.34
C SER A 375 11.95 -3.13 22.61
N SER A 376 12.75 -2.77 21.62
CA SER A 376 14.06 -2.19 21.90
C SER A 376 14.18 -0.74 21.41
N HIS A 377 13.20 -0.22 20.66
CA HIS A 377 13.20 1.16 20.12
C HIS A 377 11.76 1.71 19.89
N GLY A 378 10.78 1.43 20.75
CA GLY A 378 9.36 1.80 20.52
C GLY A 378 8.86 3.06 21.24
N PHE A 379 7.72 3.58 20.78
CA PHE A 379 6.87 4.53 21.53
C PHE A 379 6.26 3.84 22.77
N LYS A 380 5.66 4.62 23.67
CA LYS A 380 5.00 4.09 24.86
C LYS A 380 3.96 3.03 24.50
N VAL A 381 4.07 1.84 25.09
CA VAL A 381 3.09 0.76 24.95
C VAL A 381 1.82 1.14 25.72
N LEU A 382 0.64 0.80 25.18
CA LEU A 382 -0.62 1.06 25.85
C LEU A 382 -0.88 -0.03 26.89
N ASP A 383 -0.97 0.37 28.16
CA ASP A 383 -1.20 -0.54 29.30
C ASP A 383 -2.68 -0.92 29.47
N ALA A 384 -3.58 -0.26 28.73
CA ALA A 384 -5.01 -0.49 28.76
C ALA A 384 -5.59 -0.40 27.35
N ASP A 385 -6.66 -1.16 27.11
CA ASP A 385 -7.38 -1.10 25.84
C ASP A 385 -7.98 0.29 25.61
N LEU A 386 -8.03 0.73 24.35
CA LEU A 386 -8.51 2.06 23.99
C LEU A 386 -10.04 2.14 24.12
N GLY A 387 -10.74 1.03 23.87
CA GLY A 387 -12.18 0.88 23.88
C GLY A 387 -12.90 1.69 22.80
N VAL A 388 -14.07 2.18 23.18
CA VAL A 388 -14.77 3.26 22.48
C VAL A 388 -14.20 4.57 23.03
N TYR A 389 -13.68 5.44 22.16
CA TYR A 389 -13.20 6.74 22.61
C TYR A 389 -13.70 7.91 21.74
N PRO A 390 -14.05 9.05 22.36
CA PRO A 390 -14.46 10.25 21.65
C PRO A 390 -13.27 11.03 21.10
N VAL A 391 -13.47 11.67 19.94
CA VAL A 391 -12.61 12.72 19.41
C VAL A 391 -13.34 14.05 19.54
N VAL A 392 -12.81 14.96 20.36
CA VAL A 392 -13.45 16.24 20.73
C VAL A 392 -12.61 17.43 20.31
N SER A 393 -13.21 18.62 20.20
CA SER A 393 -12.53 19.84 19.75
C SER A 393 -12.48 20.96 20.79
N ASP A 394 -13.07 20.77 21.96
CA ASP A 394 -13.15 21.79 23.01
C ASP A 394 -12.97 21.21 24.42
N LEU A 395 -12.59 22.08 25.36
CA LEU A 395 -12.28 21.71 26.74
C LEU A 395 -13.51 21.38 27.57
N ILE A 396 -14.66 21.98 27.28
CA ILE A 396 -15.89 21.79 28.07
C ILE A 396 -16.38 20.36 27.90
N MET A 397 -16.42 19.89 26.65
CA MET A 397 -16.78 18.53 26.33
C MET A 397 -15.73 17.53 26.86
N LEU A 398 -14.44 17.84 26.70
CA LEU A 398 -13.35 17.03 27.26
C LEU A 398 -13.53 16.83 28.77
N GLU A 399 -13.69 17.90 29.54
CA GLU A 399 -13.85 17.84 31.00
C GLU A 399 -15.10 17.04 31.39
N SER A 400 -16.23 17.27 30.70
CA SER A 400 -17.49 16.57 30.97
C SER A 400 -17.36 15.06 30.77
N LEU A 401 -16.71 14.62 29.67
CA LEU A 401 -16.47 13.22 29.38
C LEU A 401 -15.51 12.59 30.40
N LEU A 402 -14.42 13.27 30.74
CA LEU A 402 -13.46 12.79 31.74
C LEU A 402 -14.11 12.65 33.11
N ALA A 403 -14.95 13.61 33.52
CA ALA A 403 -15.71 13.56 34.77
C ALA A 403 -16.73 12.41 34.79
N ALA A 404 -17.26 12.02 33.63
CA ALA A 404 -18.13 10.85 33.46
C ALA A 404 -17.36 9.51 33.46
N GLY A 405 -16.03 9.53 33.58
CA GLY A 405 -15.20 8.33 33.72
C GLY A 405 -14.60 7.80 32.42
N VAL A 406 -14.72 8.54 31.31
CA VAL A 406 -14.09 8.17 30.02
C VAL A 406 -12.58 8.06 30.18
N LYS A 407 -12.02 6.91 29.77
CA LYS A 407 -10.60 6.56 30.00
C LYS A 407 -9.67 6.95 28.87
N THR A 408 -10.17 7.10 27.67
CA THR A 408 -9.41 7.44 26.47
C THR A 408 -10.14 8.55 25.75
N VAL A 409 -9.44 9.63 25.38
CA VAL A 409 -10.01 10.75 24.61
C VAL A 409 -8.95 11.29 23.67
N GLN A 410 -9.34 11.73 22.48
CA GLN A 410 -8.48 12.47 21.57
C GLN A 410 -8.97 13.92 21.47
N LEU A 411 -8.09 14.88 21.73
CA LEU A 411 -8.37 16.31 21.55
C LEU A 411 -7.83 16.78 20.20
N ARG A 412 -8.72 17.31 19.36
CA ARG A 412 -8.43 17.86 18.03
C ARG A 412 -8.96 19.28 17.91
N ILE A 413 -8.10 20.25 18.21
CA ILE A 413 -8.37 21.68 18.00
C ILE A 413 -7.95 22.01 16.57
N LYS A 414 -8.85 22.55 15.75
CA LYS A 414 -8.48 23.09 14.43
C LYS A 414 -8.11 24.55 14.61
N THR A 415 -6.89 24.93 14.25
CA THR A 415 -6.53 26.33 14.09
C THR A 415 -6.77 26.72 12.63
N ASP A 416 -7.67 27.67 12.39
CA ASP A 416 -7.87 28.28 11.07
C ASP A 416 -6.65 29.16 10.73
N ILE A 417 -5.53 28.53 10.36
CA ILE A 417 -4.36 29.23 9.82
C ILE A 417 -4.49 29.35 8.28
N SER A 418 -5.39 28.58 7.66
CA SER A 418 -5.60 28.54 6.21
C SER A 418 -6.42 29.71 5.63
N GLU A 419 -7.10 30.53 6.44
CA GLU A 419 -7.84 31.70 5.93
C GLU A 419 -7.01 33.00 5.91
N LEU A 420 -5.82 33.01 6.54
CA LEU A 420 -4.95 34.19 6.60
C LEU A 420 -3.92 34.27 5.47
N SER A 421 -3.75 33.22 4.64
CA SER A 421 -2.78 33.21 3.54
C SER A 421 -3.36 33.52 2.15
N SER A 422 -4.67 33.79 2.02
CA SER A 422 -5.31 34.07 0.72
C SER A 422 -5.72 35.52 0.48
N ALA A 423 -5.39 36.44 1.38
CA ALA A 423 -5.56 37.88 1.13
C ALA A 423 -4.21 38.50 0.74
N ALA A 424 -3.96 38.62 -0.56
CA ALA A 424 -2.91 39.51 -1.05
C ALA A 424 -3.20 40.93 -0.53
N PRO A 425 -2.26 41.60 0.16
CA PRO A 425 -2.51 42.95 0.64
C PRO A 425 -2.59 43.88 -0.57
N ALA A 426 -3.72 44.57 -0.72
CA ALA A 426 -3.79 45.75 -1.55
C ALA A 426 -2.87 46.81 -0.94
N GLU A 427 -1.94 47.33 -1.75
CA GLU A 427 -1.06 48.43 -1.36
C GLU A 427 -1.89 49.64 -0.89
N SER A 428 -1.84 49.97 0.40
CA SER A 428 -1.78 51.36 0.89
C SER A 428 -1.78 51.44 2.42
N ASP A 429 -0.96 52.38 2.90
CA ASP A 429 -0.96 53.03 4.21
C ASP A 429 -0.51 52.27 5.49
N LEU A 430 0.75 52.60 5.84
CA LEU A 430 1.21 53.04 7.17
C LEU A 430 0.99 52.09 8.37
N GLY A 431 2.09 51.40 8.67
CA GLY A 431 2.41 50.61 9.86
C GLY A 431 1.64 50.87 11.15
N LYS A 432 1.04 49.79 11.67
CA LYS A 432 1.11 49.32 13.07
C LYS A 432 0.34 47.99 13.22
N CYS A 433 0.98 47.03 13.90
CA CYS A 433 0.36 45.88 14.59
C CYS A 433 -0.22 44.72 13.73
N GLU A 434 0.65 43.92 13.11
CA GLU A 434 0.29 42.55 12.67
C GLU A 434 1.03 41.44 13.45
N SER A 435 2.16 41.73 14.09
CA SER A 435 2.93 40.73 14.86
C SER A 435 2.23 40.22 16.13
N GLY A 436 1.29 40.99 16.69
CA GLY A 436 0.62 40.63 17.95
C GLY A 436 -0.49 39.58 17.83
N LYS A 437 -1.14 39.42 16.67
CA LYS A 437 -2.28 38.48 16.52
C LYS A 437 -1.83 37.02 16.44
N SER A 438 -0.73 36.74 15.75
CA SER A 438 -0.16 35.39 15.64
C SER A 438 0.37 34.87 16.98
N GLU A 439 1.06 35.74 17.74
CA GLU A 439 1.53 35.41 19.10
C GLU A 439 0.37 35.20 20.10
N LEU A 440 -0.70 36.00 20.02
CA LEU A 440 -1.88 35.85 20.88
C LEU A 440 -2.62 34.52 20.61
N VAL A 441 -2.83 34.16 19.34
CA VAL A 441 -3.47 32.87 18.96
C VAL A 441 -2.61 31.68 19.39
N GLY A 442 -1.29 31.76 19.21
CA GLY A 442 -0.35 30.75 19.70
C GLY A 442 -0.41 30.59 21.23
N SER A 443 -0.55 31.70 21.96
CA SER A 443 -0.66 31.68 23.43
C SER A 443 -1.98 31.06 23.91
N GLU A 444 -3.09 31.29 23.21
CA GLU A 444 -4.41 30.74 23.58
C GLU A 444 -4.47 29.23 23.31
N LEU A 445 -4.00 28.77 22.14
CA LEU A 445 -3.91 27.35 21.81
C LEU A 445 -3.03 26.59 22.82
N GLU A 446 -1.89 27.18 23.18
CA GLU A 446 -0.98 26.60 24.16
C GLU A 446 -1.67 26.44 25.53
N VAL A 447 -2.38 27.46 26.00
CA VAL A 447 -3.16 27.39 27.25
C VAL A 447 -4.23 26.30 27.18
N GLN A 448 -4.92 26.15 26.04
CA GLN A 448 -5.91 25.12 25.87
C GLN A 448 -5.30 23.71 25.94
N ILE A 449 -4.21 23.46 25.22
CA ILE A 449 -3.51 22.16 25.23
C ILE A 449 -2.93 21.87 26.61
N GLN A 450 -2.32 22.85 27.28
CA GLN A 450 -1.84 22.70 28.64
C GLN A 450 -2.97 22.32 29.61
N THR A 451 -4.12 22.98 29.50
CA THR A 451 -5.30 22.70 30.33
C THR A 451 -5.85 21.31 30.07
N ALA A 452 -5.96 20.92 28.80
CA ALA A 452 -6.39 19.57 28.41
C ALA A 452 -5.48 18.49 29.00
N ILE A 453 -4.17 18.66 28.88
CA ILE A 453 -3.18 17.72 29.44
C ILE A 453 -3.31 17.65 30.96
N ALA A 454 -3.53 18.77 31.64
CA ALA A 454 -3.77 18.80 33.08
C ALA A 454 -5.05 18.05 33.47
N LEU A 455 -6.14 18.20 32.71
CA LEU A 455 -7.38 17.43 32.89
C LEU A 455 -7.15 15.93 32.70
N GLY A 456 -6.47 15.54 31.62
CA GLY A 456 -6.13 14.14 31.36
C GLY A 456 -5.36 13.51 32.52
N LYS A 457 -4.39 14.24 33.10
CA LYS A 457 -3.66 13.80 34.30
C LYS A 457 -4.54 13.73 35.54
N HIS A 458 -5.40 14.73 35.76
CA HIS A 458 -6.31 14.79 36.91
C HIS A 458 -7.25 13.59 36.97
N PHE A 459 -7.82 13.21 35.82
CA PHE A 459 -8.75 12.08 35.71
C PHE A 459 -8.07 10.73 35.42
N ASN A 460 -6.73 10.71 35.35
CA ASN A 460 -5.93 9.53 34.99
C ASN A 460 -6.39 8.88 33.66
N ALA A 461 -6.52 9.70 32.62
CA ALA A 461 -7.00 9.30 31.29
C ALA A 461 -5.86 9.28 30.25
N GLN A 462 -6.04 8.41 29.25
CA GLN A 462 -5.23 8.32 28.03
C GLN A 462 -5.66 9.45 27.07
N LEU A 463 -5.20 10.68 27.34
CA LEU A 463 -5.47 11.83 26.49
C LEU A 463 -4.43 11.95 25.37
N PHE A 464 -4.89 11.81 24.12
CA PHE A 464 -4.08 12.04 22.93
C PHE A 464 -4.30 13.45 22.38
N ILE A 465 -3.21 14.19 22.17
CA ILE A 465 -3.24 15.51 21.53
C ILE A 465 -3.03 15.33 20.02
N ASN A 466 -3.92 15.89 19.20
CA ASN A 466 -3.80 15.83 17.73
C ASN A 466 -2.83 16.89 17.21
N ASP A 467 -1.93 16.51 16.30
CA ASP A 467 -1.01 17.34 15.47
C ASP A 467 0.03 18.21 16.25
N HIS A 468 -0.30 18.72 17.43
CA HIS A 468 0.52 19.68 18.19
C HIS A 468 1.63 19.00 19.03
N TRP A 469 2.53 18.29 18.36
CA TRP A 469 3.56 17.46 19.00
C TRP A 469 4.53 18.21 19.90
N GLN A 470 4.94 19.43 19.53
CA GLN A 470 5.86 20.22 20.35
C GLN A 470 5.24 20.57 21.71
N LEU A 471 3.94 20.92 21.72
CA LEU A 471 3.20 21.24 22.94
C LEU A 471 2.91 19.98 23.75
N ALA A 472 2.60 18.85 23.10
CA ALA A 472 2.45 17.56 23.76
C ALA A 472 3.74 17.14 24.49
N ILE A 473 4.92 17.36 23.89
CA ILE A 473 6.21 17.15 24.53
C ILE A 473 6.41 18.13 25.70
N LYS A 474 6.23 19.44 25.45
CA LYS A 474 6.47 20.51 26.43
C LYS A 474 5.69 20.30 27.74
N TYR A 475 4.45 19.84 27.64
CA TYR A 475 3.56 19.65 28.78
C TYR A 475 3.43 18.20 29.24
N HIS A 476 4.22 17.29 28.66
CA HIS A 476 4.24 15.86 28.98
C HIS A 476 2.84 15.25 28.89
N ALA A 477 2.24 15.26 27.70
CA ALA A 477 0.97 14.59 27.41
C ALA A 477 1.05 13.08 27.68
N PHE A 478 -0.09 12.39 27.66
CA PHE A 478 -0.07 10.92 27.65
C PHE A 478 0.43 10.40 26.29
N GLY A 479 -0.09 10.97 25.22
CA GLY A 479 0.29 10.62 23.87
C GLY A 479 -0.12 11.66 22.85
N ILE A 480 0.26 11.38 21.61
CA ILE A 480 -0.04 12.18 20.43
C ILE A 480 -0.69 11.30 19.37
N HIS A 481 -1.61 11.89 18.62
CA HIS A 481 -2.14 11.32 17.39
C HIS A 481 -1.74 12.17 16.19
N LEU A 482 -1.25 11.53 15.11
CA LEU A 482 -0.81 12.21 13.89
C LEU A 482 -1.53 11.68 12.65
N GLY A 483 -1.81 12.57 11.70
CA GLY A 483 -2.12 12.22 10.32
C GLY A 483 -0.85 11.95 9.49
N GLN A 484 -1.04 11.46 8.26
CA GLN A 484 0.07 11.16 7.35
C GLN A 484 0.84 12.42 6.91
N GLU A 485 0.15 13.55 6.79
CA GLU A 485 0.76 14.85 6.45
C GLU A 485 1.71 15.33 7.56
N ASP A 486 1.29 15.19 8.81
CA ASP A 486 2.08 15.63 9.96
C ASP A 486 3.31 14.74 10.18
N LEU A 487 3.24 13.44 9.85
CA LEU A 487 4.38 12.52 9.95
C LEU A 487 5.59 12.97 9.12
N ALA A 488 5.37 13.63 7.99
CA ALA A 488 6.45 14.05 7.10
C ALA A 488 7.35 15.15 7.68
N VAL A 489 6.81 15.95 8.61
CA VAL A 489 7.49 17.12 9.20
C VAL A 489 7.75 16.96 10.71
N THR A 490 7.29 15.87 11.31
CA THR A 490 7.39 15.63 12.75
C THR A 490 8.73 14.98 13.11
N ASP A 491 9.36 15.49 14.17
CA ASP A 491 10.49 14.81 14.81
C ASP A 491 9.98 13.67 15.70
N LEU A 492 9.81 12.50 15.10
CA LEU A 492 9.37 11.29 15.78
C LEU A 492 10.35 10.85 16.88
N ALA A 493 11.65 11.11 16.71
CA ALA A 493 12.66 10.76 17.71
C ALA A 493 12.51 11.63 18.98
N ALA A 494 12.13 12.90 18.83
CA ALA A 494 11.81 13.76 19.97
C ALA A 494 10.57 13.28 20.74
N ILE A 495 9.50 12.87 20.05
CA ILE A 495 8.29 12.31 20.68
C ILE A 495 8.63 11.02 21.45
N GLN A 496 9.41 10.14 20.81
CA GLN A 496 9.86 8.90 21.42
C GLN A 496 10.73 9.16 22.66
N SER A 497 11.69 10.08 22.56
CA SER A 497 12.57 10.47 23.67
C SER A 497 11.80 11.08 24.84
N ALA A 498 10.68 11.74 24.56
CA ALA A 498 9.76 12.27 25.58
C ALA A 498 8.90 11.18 26.26
N GLY A 499 8.98 9.93 25.80
CA GLY A 499 8.23 8.79 26.36
C GLY A 499 6.73 8.84 26.10
N LEU A 500 6.31 9.54 25.04
CA LEU A 500 4.90 9.69 24.68
C LEU A 500 4.40 8.47 23.89
N ALA A 501 3.10 8.17 24.01
CA ALA A 501 2.43 7.24 23.09
C ALA A 501 2.19 7.91 21.73
N LEU A 502 2.22 7.13 20.65
CA LEU A 502 1.95 7.62 19.30
C LEU A 502 0.81 6.82 18.65
N GLY A 503 -0.25 7.52 18.26
CA GLY A 503 -1.27 7.02 17.35
C GLY A 503 -1.05 7.55 15.95
N ILE A 504 -1.21 6.72 14.94
CA ILE A 504 -1.13 7.12 13.54
C ILE A 504 -2.45 6.79 12.82
N SER A 505 -3.01 7.76 12.10
CA SER A 505 -4.10 7.50 11.15
C SER A 505 -3.56 6.93 9.83
N SER A 506 -4.20 5.87 9.33
CA SER A 506 -3.93 5.25 8.04
C SER A 506 -5.23 5.02 7.27
N HIS A 507 -5.16 5.27 5.96
CA HIS A 507 -6.31 5.24 5.04
C HIS A 507 -6.03 4.39 3.79
N SER A 508 -5.05 3.49 3.85
CA SER A 508 -4.66 2.64 2.73
C SER A 508 -3.66 1.58 3.19
N TYR A 509 -3.42 0.55 2.40
CA TYR A 509 -2.31 -0.38 2.66
C TYR A 509 -0.96 0.34 2.65
N PHE A 510 -0.77 1.26 1.72
CA PHE A 510 0.48 2.00 1.57
C PHE A 510 0.80 2.83 2.83
N GLU A 511 -0.17 3.60 3.32
CA GLU A 511 -0.04 4.40 4.54
C GLU A 511 0.12 3.53 5.79
N LEU A 512 -0.57 2.39 5.82
CA LEU A 512 -0.48 1.41 6.90
C LEU A 512 0.93 0.80 6.99
N LEU A 513 1.56 0.48 5.86
CA LEU A 513 2.93 -0.03 5.82
C LEU A 513 3.95 1.05 6.20
N LEU A 514 3.73 2.29 5.78
CA LEU A 514 4.54 3.41 6.26
C LEU A 514 4.41 3.59 7.78
N ALA A 515 3.19 3.55 8.31
CA ALA A 515 2.94 3.61 9.75
C ALA A 515 3.64 2.48 10.51
N HIS A 516 3.56 1.24 9.99
CA HIS A 516 4.23 0.07 10.57
C HIS A 516 5.74 0.29 10.74
N GLN A 517 6.41 0.96 9.78
CA GLN A 517 7.85 1.25 9.86
C GLN A 517 8.25 2.15 11.03
N TYR A 518 7.31 2.89 11.62
CA TYR A 518 7.55 3.73 12.81
C TYR A 518 7.20 3.03 14.13
N SER A 519 6.60 1.84 14.09
CA SER A 519 6.17 1.10 15.28
C SER A 519 5.37 1.94 16.31
N PRO A 520 4.24 2.55 15.89
CA PRO A 520 3.42 3.38 16.78
C PRO A 520 2.77 2.54 17.89
N SER A 521 2.24 3.23 18.90
CA SER A 521 1.48 2.63 20.01
C SER A 521 0.14 2.04 19.56
N TYR A 522 -0.49 2.62 18.52
CA TYR A 522 -1.69 2.09 17.87
C TYR A 522 -1.86 2.67 16.45
N ILE A 523 -2.69 2.02 15.64
CA ILE A 523 -3.03 2.50 14.29
C ILE A 523 -4.55 2.70 14.19
N ALA A 524 -4.96 3.89 13.74
CA ALA A 524 -6.35 4.20 13.42
C ALA A 524 -6.62 4.00 11.92
N LEU A 525 -7.61 3.20 11.58
CA LEU A 525 -7.97 2.78 10.23
C LEU A 525 -9.26 3.50 9.82
N GLY A 526 -9.18 4.35 8.80
CA GLY A 526 -10.36 5.10 8.38
C GLY A 526 -10.23 5.81 7.04
N HIS A 527 -11.20 6.65 6.68
CA HIS A 527 -12.57 6.58 7.17
C HIS A 527 -13.26 5.27 6.71
N ILE A 528 -13.97 4.58 7.61
CA ILE A 528 -14.66 3.32 7.27
C ILE A 528 -15.94 3.58 6.49
N PHE A 529 -16.70 4.60 6.91
CA PHE A 529 -17.93 5.06 6.27
C PHE A 529 -17.80 6.54 5.84
N PRO A 530 -18.72 7.06 5.00
CA PRO A 530 -18.74 8.48 4.66
C PRO A 530 -18.71 9.37 5.91
N THR A 531 -17.87 10.40 5.89
CA THR A 531 -17.79 11.39 6.97
C THR A 531 -17.65 12.81 6.43
N THR A 532 -18.13 13.78 7.19
CA THR A 532 -18.02 15.22 6.93
C THR A 532 -16.88 15.89 7.70
N THR A 533 -16.20 15.15 8.59
CA THR A 533 -15.19 15.72 9.52
C THR A 533 -13.91 16.21 8.84
N LYS A 534 -13.50 15.53 7.76
CA LYS A 534 -12.39 15.91 6.86
C LYS A 534 -12.82 15.59 5.43
N GLN A 535 -12.50 16.45 4.46
CA GLN A 535 -12.63 16.10 3.06
C GLN A 535 -11.54 15.07 2.73
N MET A 536 -11.95 13.88 2.31
CA MET A 536 -11.03 12.79 2.00
C MET A 536 -10.87 12.65 0.49
N PRO A 537 -9.64 12.51 -0.02
CA PRO A 537 -9.40 12.25 -1.45
C PRO A 537 -9.81 10.81 -1.83
N SER A 538 -9.82 9.89 -0.87
CA SER A 538 -10.17 8.49 -1.06
C SER A 538 -11.65 8.21 -0.76
N ALA A 539 -12.18 7.15 -1.39
CA ALA A 539 -13.49 6.60 -1.01
C ALA A 539 -13.42 5.94 0.39
N PRO A 540 -14.56 5.80 1.10
CA PRO A 540 -14.61 5.04 2.35
C PRO A 540 -14.01 3.64 2.19
N GLN A 541 -13.21 3.22 3.18
CA GLN A 541 -12.52 1.92 3.15
C GLN A 541 -13.51 0.76 3.15
N GLY A 542 -14.62 0.93 3.87
CA GLY A 542 -15.62 -0.10 4.06
C GLY A 542 -15.14 -1.28 4.91
N LEU A 543 -16.09 -2.17 5.20
CA LEU A 543 -15.88 -3.30 6.11
C LEU A 543 -14.99 -4.40 5.52
N ALA A 544 -14.96 -4.55 4.20
CA ALA A 544 -14.14 -5.57 3.54
C ALA A 544 -12.64 -5.27 3.72
N LYS A 545 -12.20 -4.03 3.41
CA LYS A 545 -10.81 -3.62 3.64
C LYS A 545 -10.44 -3.64 5.11
N LEU A 546 -11.36 -3.18 5.99
CA LEU A 546 -11.13 -3.24 7.44
C LEU A 546 -10.85 -4.67 7.92
N LYS A 547 -11.60 -5.68 7.43
CA LYS A 547 -11.32 -7.09 7.76
C LYS A 547 -9.91 -7.51 7.33
N HIS A 548 -9.47 -7.10 6.15
CA HIS A 548 -8.11 -7.42 5.71
C HIS A 548 -7.04 -6.71 6.54
N TYR A 549 -7.23 -5.44 6.91
CA TYR A 549 -6.31 -4.72 7.79
C TYR A 549 -6.22 -5.37 9.17
N VAL A 550 -7.36 -5.79 9.74
CA VAL A 550 -7.40 -6.51 11.03
C VAL A 550 -6.65 -7.83 10.91
N ALA A 551 -6.95 -8.65 9.90
CA ALA A 551 -6.27 -9.93 9.70
C ALA A 551 -4.75 -9.79 9.55
N LEU A 552 -4.27 -8.68 8.97
CA LEU A 552 -2.86 -8.41 8.76
C LEU A 552 -2.12 -7.90 10.01
N LEU A 553 -2.78 -7.11 10.87
CA LEU A 553 -2.10 -6.32 11.91
C LEU A 553 -2.54 -6.56 13.35
N GLN A 554 -3.63 -7.28 13.61
CA GLN A 554 -4.19 -7.42 14.96
C GLN A 554 -3.19 -7.99 15.99
N ASP A 555 -2.26 -8.83 15.55
CA ASP A 555 -1.23 -9.43 16.40
C ASP A 555 -0.02 -8.50 16.62
N HIS A 556 0.01 -7.36 15.95
CA HIS A 556 1.11 -6.39 15.98
C HIS A 556 0.75 -5.08 16.69
N TYR A 557 -0.51 -4.62 16.59
CA TYR A 557 -0.94 -3.33 17.11
C TYR A 557 -2.37 -3.37 17.65
N PRO A 558 -2.69 -2.56 18.67
CA PRO A 558 -4.06 -2.11 18.89
C PRO A 558 -4.57 -1.37 17.64
N LEU A 559 -5.68 -1.84 17.09
CA LEU A 559 -6.31 -1.26 15.90
C LEU A 559 -7.61 -0.54 16.27
N VAL A 560 -7.77 0.66 15.73
CA VAL A 560 -8.93 1.52 15.95
C VAL A 560 -9.64 1.77 14.63
N ALA A 561 -10.92 1.43 14.51
CA ALA A 561 -11.71 1.87 13.34
C ALA A 561 -12.23 3.30 13.58
N ILE A 562 -12.16 4.15 12.56
CA ILE A 562 -12.62 5.54 12.63
C ILE A 562 -13.34 5.98 11.35
N GLY A 563 -14.27 6.93 11.48
CA GLY A 563 -14.90 7.64 10.37
C GLY A 563 -16.30 7.13 10.03
N GLY A 564 -17.30 7.96 10.33
CA GLY A 564 -18.72 7.67 10.08
C GLY A 564 -19.31 6.55 10.93
N ILE A 565 -18.69 6.23 12.08
CA ILE A 565 -19.16 5.19 13.00
C ILE A 565 -20.21 5.76 13.95
N ASP A 566 -21.33 5.03 14.09
CA ASP A 566 -22.46 5.32 14.96
C ASP A 566 -23.10 4.01 15.46
N LEU A 567 -24.19 4.09 16.24
CA LEU A 567 -24.90 2.92 16.76
C LEU A 567 -25.46 2.00 15.67
N ASP A 568 -25.88 2.54 14.52
CA ASP A 568 -26.52 1.77 13.44
C ASP A 568 -25.54 0.86 12.69
N ASN A 569 -24.25 1.23 12.70
CA ASN A 569 -23.20 0.48 12.02
C ASN A 569 -22.17 -0.16 12.94
N LEU A 570 -22.21 0.15 14.25
CA LEU A 570 -21.30 -0.36 15.28
C LEU A 570 -21.08 -1.87 15.23
N ALA A 571 -22.16 -2.65 15.25
CA ALA A 571 -22.09 -4.10 15.26
C ALA A 571 -21.39 -4.68 14.02
N LYS A 572 -21.54 -4.01 12.86
CA LYS A 572 -20.89 -4.42 11.61
C LYS A 572 -19.39 -4.15 11.65
N VAL A 573 -18.98 -3.05 12.29
CA VAL A 573 -17.56 -2.73 12.53
C VAL A 573 -16.97 -3.73 13.51
N LYS A 574 -17.64 -4.04 14.62
CA LYS A 574 -17.17 -5.03 15.59
C LYS A 574 -16.96 -6.41 14.95
N ALA A 575 -17.90 -6.84 14.10
CA ALA A 575 -17.83 -8.10 13.35
C ALA A 575 -16.67 -8.19 12.33
N THR A 576 -15.85 -7.15 12.18
CA THR A 576 -14.57 -7.24 11.46
C THR A 576 -13.41 -7.74 12.31
N GLY A 577 -13.61 -7.86 13.64
CA GLY A 577 -12.58 -8.21 14.61
C GLY A 577 -11.73 -7.02 15.07
N VAL A 578 -12.07 -5.77 14.69
CA VAL A 578 -11.31 -4.61 15.17
C VAL A 578 -11.54 -4.42 16.68
N GLY A 579 -10.46 -4.19 17.42
CA GLY A 579 -10.50 -4.11 18.88
C GLY A 579 -11.19 -2.85 19.40
N ASN A 580 -10.98 -1.72 18.71
CA ASN A 580 -11.30 -0.38 19.21
C ASN A 580 -12.00 0.50 18.17
N ILE A 581 -12.68 1.55 18.62
CA ILE A 581 -13.26 2.58 17.75
C ILE A 581 -13.04 4.00 18.28
N ALA A 582 -12.84 4.92 17.34
CA ALA A 582 -12.87 6.35 17.59
C ALA A 582 -14.15 6.94 17.02
N VAL A 583 -14.89 7.69 17.84
CA VAL A 583 -16.19 8.26 17.47
C VAL A 583 -16.14 9.78 17.57
N VAL A 584 -16.60 10.46 16.52
CA VAL A 584 -16.65 11.92 16.46
C VAL A 584 -18.10 12.38 16.61
N ARG A 585 -18.84 12.47 15.50
CA ARG A 585 -20.14 13.12 15.42
C ARG A 585 -21.24 12.45 16.24
N ALA A 586 -21.26 11.12 16.31
CA ALA A 586 -22.27 10.39 17.09
C ALA A 586 -22.22 10.73 18.60
N ILE A 587 -21.12 11.32 19.07
CA ILE A 587 -20.99 11.86 20.43
C ILE A 587 -21.09 13.39 20.41
N THR A 588 -20.27 14.07 19.59
CA THR A 588 -20.14 15.53 19.64
C THR A 588 -21.39 16.28 19.16
N GLU A 589 -22.21 15.67 18.32
CA GLU A 589 -23.46 16.26 17.77
C GLU A 589 -24.72 15.69 18.44
N ALA A 590 -24.57 14.82 19.44
CA ALA A 590 -25.69 14.26 20.19
C ALA A 590 -26.34 15.31 21.10
N GLN A 591 -27.65 15.17 21.36
CA GLN A 591 -28.36 16.01 22.33
C GLN A 591 -27.79 15.86 23.74
N ASP A 592 -27.37 14.64 24.09
CA ASP A 592 -26.67 14.30 25.33
C ASP A 592 -25.42 13.48 24.98
N PRO A 593 -24.23 14.13 24.87
CA PRO A 593 -22.99 13.45 24.54
C PRO A 593 -22.58 12.36 25.53
N LEU A 594 -22.91 12.52 26.82
CA LEU A 594 -22.55 11.55 27.86
C LEU A 594 -23.40 10.29 27.74
N ALA A 595 -24.71 10.46 27.53
CA ALA A 595 -25.61 9.33 27.27
C ALA A 595 -25.24 8.61 25.97
N ALA A 596 -24.93 9.35 24.90
CA ALA A 596 -24.51 8.77 23.62
C ALA A 596 -23.22 7.95 23.75
N PHE A 597 -22.21 8.46 24.48
CA PHE A 597 -20.99 7.71 24.76
C PHE A 597 -21.28 6.42 25.56
N ALA A 598 -22.11 6.51 26.60
CA ALA A 598 -22.47 5.36 27.42
C ALA A 598 -23.19 4.27 26.60
N GLU A 599 -24.13 4.65 25.74
CA GLU A 599 -24.85 3.74 24.86
C GLU A 599 -23.92 3.05 23.86
N LEU A 600 -23.04 3.80 23.19
CA LEU A 600 -22.03 3.25 22.28
C LEU A 600 -21.08 2.26 22.98
N SER A 601 -20.61 2.63 24.18
CA SER A 601 -19.70 1.79 24.96
C SER A 601 -20.38 0.49 25.40
N GLN A 602 -21.61 0.59 25.92
CA GLN A 602 -22.39 -0.57 26.31
C GLN A 602 -22.66 -1.50 25.11
N ALA A 603 -23.03 -0.93 23.96
CA ALA A 603 -23.27 -1.70 22.74
C ALA A 603 -21.99 -2.41 22.23
N TRP A 604 -20.82 -1.76 22.35
CA TRP A 604 -19.53 -2.35 21.98
C TRP A 604 -19.16 -3.56 22.86
N GLU A 605 -19.38 -3.45 24.17
CA GLU A 605 -19.16 -4.53 25.13
C GLU A 605 -20.13 -5.70 24.91
N GLN A 606 -21.42 -5.42 24.69
CA GLN A 606 -22.44 -6.45 24.46
C GLN A 606 -22.18 -7.28 23.21
N CYS A 607 -21.69 -6.65 22.13
CA CYS A 607 -21.29 -7.38 20.92
C CYS A 607 -20.20 -8.42 21.25
N SER A 608 -19.23 -8.04 22.07
CA SER A 608 -18.09 -8.90 22.46
C SER A 608 -18.53 -10.17 23.21
N LEU A 609 -19.51 -10.04 24.13
CA LEU A 609 -20.04 -11.16 24.91
C LEU A 609 -20.78 -12.19 24.04
N SER A 610 -21.51 -11.72 23.02
CA SER A 610 -22.26 -12.62 22.12
C SER A 610 -21.36 -13.47 21.21
N GLU A 611 -20.21 -12.93 20.77
CA GLU A 611 -19.21 -13.68 19.99
C GLU A 611 -18.47 -14.71 20.86
N GLU A 612 -18.08 -14.36 22.09
CA GLU A 612 -17.43 -15.33 22.99
C GLU A 612 -18.35 -16.50 23.37
N LEU A 613 -19.65 -16.26 23.56
CA LEU A 613 -20.62 -17.33 23.79
C LEU A 613 -20.79 -18.21 22.54
N ALA A 614 -20.82 -17.63 21.34
CA ALA A 614 -20.93 -18.39 20.10
C ALA A 614 -19.72 -19.31 19.86
N VAL A 615 -18.49 -18.82 20.08
CA VAL A 615 -17.26 -19.61 19.96
C VAL A 615 -17.20 -20.74 21.00
N LYS A 616 -17.62 -20.47 22.25
CA LYS A 616 -17.72 -21.51 23.29
C LYS A 616 -18.74 -22.60 22.93
N HIS A 617 -19.90 -22.23 22.39
CA HIS A 617 -20.90 -23.20 21.94
C HIS A 617 -20.40 -24.05 20.77
N GLU A 618 -19.64 -23.48 19.84
CA GLU A 618 -19.09 -24.19 18.68
C GLU A 618 -17.93 -25.14 19.06
N LEU A 619 -17.14 -24.80 20.08
CA LEU A 619 -16.12 -25.67 20.66
C LEU A 619 -16.72 -26.85 21.44
N VAL A 620 -17.81 -26.63 22.18
CA VAL A 620 -18.54 -27.69 22.88
C VAL A 620 -19.21 -28.66 21.89
N ALA A 621 -19.79 -28.14 20.79
CA ALA A 621 -20.41 -28.96 19.75
C ALA A 621 -19.41 -29.78 18.91
N LYS A 622 -18.09 -29.51 19.00
CA LYS A 622 -17.03 -30.33 18.38
C LYS A 622 -16.46 -31.38 19.34
N HIS A 623 -16.90 -31.42 20.60
CA HIS A 623 -16.44 -32.38 21.61
C HIS A 623 -17.57 -33.32 22.10
N GLU A 624 -18.78 -33.16 21.58
CA GLU A 624 -19.89 -34.13 21.63
C GLU A 624 -20.03 -34.81 20.26
#